data_AF-A0A3P2AEF7-F1
#
_entry.id   AF-A0A3P2AEF7-F1
#
_cell.length_a   1.000
_cell.length_b   1.000
_cell.length_c   1.000
_cell.angle_alpha   90.00
_cell.angle_beta   90.00
_cell.angle_gamma   90.00
#
_symmetry.space_group_name_H-M   'P 1'
#
loop_
_entity.id
_entity.type
_entity.pdbx_description
1 polymer ?
#
loop_
_entity_poly.entity_id
_entity_poly.type
_entity_poly.pdbx_seq_one_letter_code
_entity_poly.pdbx_strand_id
1 'polypeptide(L)'
;MKNKQRQLILLSLVLLLIFSNLTPLAANSNYSFANSYGNFTVKKTYIGFADVPSNAWFFPGIQTAFELDLMKGTSFSTFNPNDTLSVAEAVTLAVRLYEIYYNYPITDSAASNPWYQKYIDAAINSNILNPDYFKDYTAPINRTDFASLYVRLFPFEENEIINQLVLQNIPDIDDGMILANDIITMYNYGIMTGDQNLQFYPKSNISRAEVATIISRLADPKSRKSITPQPVIAEKHVERPYEWFCDQNQTGQYSHENCGPAVTSMILKWYDQNKNISAEKLRSQILPTGGWWYTDDIENVMSEHGVPYQKIKLFDIKQITDALEDDRIVLICVDGYYFSEYYDNENSGHFMIIKGYTNQNGIIRFETYNPDSRKNHYYFADNIKKAADIWWSYFYVIGN
;
A
#
# COMPACT_ATOMS: atom_id res chain seq x y z
N MET A 1 25.87 43.92 -7.85
CA MET A 1 27.12 43.11 -7.85
C MET A 1 27.14 42.24 -6.60
N LYS A 2 27.13 40.91 -6.80
CA LYS A 2 27.65 39.84 -5.91
C LYS A 2 27.16 39.86 -4.44
N ASN A 3 26.30 38.96 -3.96
CA ASN A 3 26.44 37.50 -4.01
C ASN A 3 25.06 36.81 -3.95
N LYS A 4 24.66 36.21 -5.08
CA LYS A 4 23.80 35.02 -5.13
C LYS A 4 24.73 33.80 -5.06
N GLN A 5 24.30 32.76 -4.34
CA GLN A 5 24.74 31.35 -4.33
C GLN A 5 25.21 30.87 -2.95
N ARG A 6 24.36 30.06 -2.29
CA ARG A 6 24.69 28.77 -1.66
C ARG A 6 23.42 28.13 -1.05
N GLN A 7 23.20 26.84 -1.36
CA GLN A 7 22.29 25.84 -0.75
C GLN A 7 20.78 26.06 -1.02
N LEU A 8 20.01 25.28 -1.79
CA LEU A 8 19.95 23.85 -2.17
C LEU A 8 19.72 22.87 -0.99
N ILE A 9 18.52 22.25 -1.04
CA ILE A 9 18.04 21.01 -0.40
C ILE A 9 17.45 21.17 1.02
N LEU A 10 16.12 21.05 1.12
CA LEU A 10 15.37 20.71 2.34
C LEU A 10 14.38 19.60 1.94
N LEU A 11 14.87 18.36 1.99
CA LEU A 11 14.10 17.13 1.93
C LEU A 11 14.16 16.49 3.33
N SER A 12 13.02 15.97 3.77
CA SER A 12 12.86 14.86 4.74
C SER A 12 13.52 15.01 6.12
N LEU A 13 12.73 15.38 7.13
CA LEU A 13 13.14 15.26 8.54
C LEU A 13 11.92 15.04 9.46
N VAL A 14 11.28 13.87 9.37
CA VAL A 14 10.63 13.21 10.53
C VAL A 14 10.65 11.69 10.30
N LEU A 15 11.77 11.04 10.59
CA LEU A 15 11.79 9.62 10.94
C LEU A 15 12.91 9.37 11.97
N LEU A 16 12.57 9.61 13.22
CA LEU A 16 13.33 9.34 14.44
C LEU A 16 12.21 9.24 15.48
N LEU A 17 11.83 8.08 16.03
CA LEU A 17 12.61 7.18 16.86
C LEU A 17 11.76 5.93 17.11
N ILE A 18 12.30 4.72 16.86
CA ILE A 18 12.42 3.59 17.81
C ILE A 18 13.58 2.75 17.25
N PHE A 19 14.80 3.18 17.53
CA PHE A 19 15.98 2.30 17.54
C PHE A 19 16.52 2.36 18.97
N SER A 20 15.94 1.55 19.85
CA SER A 20 16.50 1.34 21.18
C SER A 20 17.39 0.10 21.15
N ASN A 21 18.70 0.35 21.11
CA ASN A 21 19.78 -0.53 21.56
C ASN A 21 19.89 -1.90 20.90
N LEU A 22 20.32 -1.93 19.65
CA LEU A 22 21.09 -3.06 19.13
C LEU A 22 22.57 -2.70 19.30
N THR A 23 23.20 -3.19 20.36
CA THR A 23 24.65 -3.38 20.33
C THR A 23 24.94 -4.34 19.17
N PRO A 24 25.78 -3.98 18.18
CA PRO A 24 26.17 -4.93 17.16
C PRO A 24 26.92 -6.06 17.87
N LEU A 25 26.35 -7.27 17.81
CA LEU A 25 27.08 -8.48 18.15
C LEU A 25 28.32 -8.47 17.26
N ALA A 26 29.49 -8.43 17.88
CA ALA A 26 30.77 -8.27 17.21
C ALA A 26 30.85 -9.22 16.00
N ALA A 27 30.86 -8.64 14.80
CA ALA A 27 31.08 -9.35 13.57
C ALA A 27 32.46 -10.01 13.66
N ASN A 28 32.48 -11.34 13.75
CA ASN A 28 33.67 -12.12 13.43
C ASN A 28 34.01 -11.83 11.96
N SER A 29 35.07 -11.07 11.76
CA SER A 29 35.47 -10.38 10.52
C SER A 29 36.09 -11.29 9.45
N ASN A 30 35.49 -12.46 9.18
CA ASN A 30 35.95 -13.38 8.13
C ASN A 30 34.88 -13.77 7.09
N TYR A 31 33.70 -13.15 7.08
CA TYR A 31 32.74 -13.34 5.99
C TYR A 31 32.97 -12.27 4.92
N SER A 32 33.57 -12.66 3.79
CA SER A 32 33.46 -11.84 2.58
C SER A 32 32.05 -12.03 2.02
N PHE A 33 31.24 -10.97 1.96
CA PHE A 33 29.95 -10.92 1.26
C PHE A 33 30.10 -11.01 -0.28
N ALA A 34 31.08 -11.76 -0.76
CA ALA A 34 31.33 -11.97 -2.17
C ALA A 34 30.20 -12.81 -2.78
N ASN A 35 29.21 -12.12 -3.35
CA ASN A 35 28.10 -12.63 -4.16
C ASN A 35 27.37 -13.86 -3.60
N SER A 36 26.67 -13.67 -2.47
CA SER A 36 25.81 -14.67 -1.80
C SER A 36 24.80 -15.39 -2.73
N TYR A 37 24.44 -14.80 -3.87
CA TYR A 37 23.61 -15.47 -4.88
C TYR A 37 24.29 -16.71 -5.49
N GLY A 38 25.62 -16.81 -5.44
CA GLY A 38 26.35 -18.00 -5.87
C GLY A 38 26.08 -19.26 -5.03
N ASN A 39 25.48 -19.11 -3.85
CA ASN A 39 25.11 -20.25 -3.00
C ASN A 39 23.88 -21.01 -3.53
N PHE A 40 23.04 -20.36 -4.35
CA PHE A 40 21.93 -20.99 -5.05
C PHE A 40 22.45 -21.84 -6.21
N THR A 41 22.75 -23.10 -5.91
CA THR A 41 23.27 -24.07 -6.87
C THR A 41 22.21 -25.13 -7.17
N VAL A 42 22.17 -25.59 -8.43
CA VAL A 42 21.28 -26.69 -8.85
C VAL A 42 21.57 -27.94 -8.02
N LYS A 43 20.56 -28.46 -7.33
CA LYS A 43 20.58 -29.68 -6.52
C LYS A 43 19.81 -30.83 -7.16
N LYS A 44 18.84 -30.52 -8.02
CA LYS A 44 17.93 -31.49 -8.63
C LYS A 44 17.80 -31.25 -10.13
N THR A 45 17.44 -32.29 -10.87
CA THR A 45 17.09 -32.19 -12.29
C THR A 45 15.58 -32.16 -12.44
N TYR A 46 15.04 -31.12 -13.08
CA TYR A 46 13.61 -31.03 -13.34
C TYR A 46 13.17 -32.04 -14.39
N ILE A 47 12.28 -32.96 -14.01
CA ILE A 47 11.76 -34.02 -14.89
C ILE A 47 10.37 -33.74 -15.46
N GLY A 48 9.77 -32.58 -15.12
CA GLY A 48 8.42 -32.20 -15.53
C GLY A 48 7.33 -32.55 -14.51
N PHE A 49 6.27 -31.73 -14.50
CA PHE A 49 5.00 -32.03 -13.84
C PHE A 49 3.87 -31.99 -14.87
N ALA A 50 2.91 -32.91 -14.78
CA ALA A 50 1.84 -33.07 -15.77
C ALA A 50 0.91 -31.84 -15.84
N ASP A 51 0.78 -31.11 -14.74
CA ASP A 51 -0.02 -29.91 -14.57
C ASP A 51 0.78 -28.60 -14.75
N VAL A 52 2.01 -28.69 -15.28
CA VAL A 52 2.88 -27.54 -15.58
C VAL A 52 3.27 -27.57 -17.06
N PRO A 53 2.42 -27.01 -17.96
CA PRO A 53 2.75 -26.89 -19.38
C PRO A 53 3.98 -26.01 -19.61
N SER A 54 4.82 -26.36 -20.58
CA SER A 54 6.05 -25.61 -20.90
C SER A 54 5.82 -24.18 -21.39
N ASN A 55 4.61 -23.87 -21.87
CA ASN A 55 4.20 -22.53 -22.29
C ASN A 55 3.48 -21.74 -21.18
N ALA A 56 3.30 -22.30 -19.98
CA ALA A 56 2.70 -21.59 -18.86
C ALA A 56 3.65 -20.52 -18.33
N TRP A 57 3.10 -19.36 -17.93
CA TRP A 57 3.90 -18.22 -17.45
C TRP A 57 4.77 -18.55 -16.22
N PHE A 58 4.32 -19.51 -15.40
CA PHE A 58 5.01 -19.96 -14.19
C PHE A 58 6.04 -21.08 -14.44
N PHE A 59 6.09 -21.66 -15.64
CA PHE A 59 6.97 -22.81 -15.94
C PHE A 59 8.44 -22.54 -15.57
N PRO A 60 9.07 -21.42 -15.98
CA PRO A 60 10.46 -21.16 -15.62
C PRO A 60 10.67 -21.03 -14.11
N GLY A 61 9.71 -20.43 -13.41
CA GLY A 61 9.77 -20.28 -11.95
C GLY A 61 9.66 -21.62 -11.22
N ILE A 62 8.76 -22.49 -11.65
CA ILE A 62 8.63 -23.84 -11.07
C ILE A 62 9.88 -24.68 -11.34
N GLN A 63 10.43 -24.61 -12.56
CA GLN A 63 11.66 -25.31 -12.89
C GLN A 63 12.81 -24.87 -11.97
N THR A 64 13.09 -23.56 -11.89
CA THR A 64 14.17 -23.03 -11.05
C THR A 64 13.95 -23.37 -9.57
N ALA A 65 12.75 -23.14 -9.04
CA ALA A 65 12.42 -23.47 -7.65
C ALA A 65 12.62 -24.95 -7.31
N PHE A 66 12.32 -25.85 -8.26
CA PHE A 66 12.53 -27.28 -8.10
C PHE A 66 14.02 -27.65 -8.16
N GLU A 67 14.74 -27.14 -9.15
CA GLU A 67 16.16 -27.42 -9.37
C GLU A 67 17.03 -26.92 -8.21
N LEU A 68 16.67 -25.80 -7.59
CA LEU A 68 17.32 -25.25 -6.39
C LEU A 68 16.88 -25.92 -5.07
N ASP A 69 15.99 -26.91 -5.14
CA ASP A 69 15.39 -27.59 -3.97
C ASP A 69 14.66 -26.64 -2.99
N LEU A 70 14.11 -25.54 -3.50
CA LEU A 70 13.30 -24.61 -2.73
C LEU A 70 11.86 -25.11 -2.62
N MET A 71 11.31 -25.66 -3.70
CA MET A 71 9.97 -26.23 -3.74
C MET A 71 9.96 -27.63 -4.36
N LYS A 72 8.96 -28.42 -3.98
CA LYS A 72 8.69 -29.75 -4.52
C LYS A 72 7.23 -29.85 -4.99
N GLY A 73 6.95 -30.84 -5.84
CA GLY A 73 5.59 -31.20 -6.19
C GLY A 73 4.80 -31.72 -4.99
N THR A 74 3.46 -31.67 -5.08
CA THR A 74 2.56 -32.32 -4.13
C THR A 74 2.54 -33.84 -4.33
N SER A 75 2.97 -34.29 -5.51
CA SER A 75 3.30 -35.69 -5.81
C SER A 75 4.56 -35.76 -6.69
N PHE A 76 4.93 -36.97 -7.12
CA PHE A 76 6.02 -37.16 -8.08
C PHE A 76 5.72 -36.52 -9.46
N SER A 77 4.44 -36.45 -9.87
CA SER A 77 4.03 -36.01 -11.20
C SER A 77 3.18 -34.72 -11.20
N THR A 78 2.91 -34.14 -10.03
CA THR A 78 1.96 -33.04 -9.87
C THR A 78 2.53 -31.95 -8.99
N PHE A 79 2.41 -30.69 -9.43
CA PHE A 79 2.85 -29.52 -8.67
C PHE A 79 1.72 -28.82 -7.89
N ASN A 80 0.50 -28.87 -8.40
CA ASN A 80 -0.66 -28.06 -8.04
C ASN A 80 -0.37 -26.55 -8.09
N PRO A 81 -0.21 -25.93 -9.28
CA PRO A 81 0.16 -24.52 -9.39
C PRO A 81 -0.87 -23.56 -8.77
N ASN A 82 -2.15 -23.96 -8.72
CA ASN A 82 -3.25 -23.11 -8.25
C ASN A 82 -3.57 -23.26 -6.76
N ASP A 83 -2.98 -24.23 -6.05
CA ASP A 83 -3.21 -24.35 -4.60
C ASP A 83 -2.57 -23.17 -3.88
N THR A 84 -3.18 -22.73 -2.78
CA THR A 84 -2.68 -21.64 -1.95
C THR A 84 -1.57 -22.13 -1.01
N LEU A 85 -0.65 -21.24 -0.65
CA LEU A 85 0.38 -21.50 0.35
C LEU A 85 -0.11 -21.17 1.76
N SER A 86 0.19 -22.00 2.75
CA SER A 86 -0.02 -21.66 4.17
C SER A 86 1.09 -20.75 4.72
N VAL A 87 0.81 -20.07 5.84
CA VAL A 87 1.83 -19.27 6.56
C VAL A 87 3.04 -20.14 6.96
N ALA A 88 2.81 -21.36 7.46
CA ALA A 88 3.86 -22.30 7.85
C ALA A 88 4.80 -22.63 6.69
N GLU A 89 4.25 -22.89 5.50
CA GLU A 89 5.03 -23.15 4.30
C GLU A 89 5.79 -21.92 3.84
N ALA A 90 5.17 -20.72 3.92
CA ALA A 90 5.82 -19.47 3.58
C ALA A 90 7.03 -19.18 4.48
N VAL A 91 6.90 -19.36 5.80
CA VAL A 91 8.01 -19.18 6.76
C VAL A 91 9.09 -20.25 6.56
N THR A 92 8.71 -21.50 6.32
CA THR A 92 9.68 -22.57 6.01
C THR A 92 10.54 -22.21 4.80
N LEU A 93 9.90 -21.69 3.75
CA LEU A 93 10.59 -21.30 2.52
C LEU A 93 11.45 -20.05 2.69
N ALA A 94 11.00 -19.08 3.48
CA ALA A 94 11.79 -17.90 3.86
C ALA A 94 13.07 -18.30 4.60
N VAL A 95 12.97 -19.21 5.57
CA VAL A 95 14.12 -19.76 6.30
C VAL A 95 15.08 -20.48 5.37
N ARG A 96 14.60 -21.33 4.46
CA ARG A 96 15.49 -22.02 3.50
C ARG A 96 16.23 -21.05 2.58
N LEU A 97 15.54 -20.03 2.08
CA LEU A 97 16.16 -18.99 1.27
C LEU A 97 17.26 -18.26 2.04
N TYR A 98 16.99 -17.90 3.29
CA TYR A 98 17.96 -17.27 4.19
C TYR A 98 19.18 -18.16 4.40
N GLU A 99 18.98 -19.42 4.77
CA GLU A 99 20.07 -20.38 5.01
C GLU A 99 20.97 -20.55 3.79
N ILE A 100 20.38 -20.63 2.58
CA ILE A 100 21.14 -20.75 1.33
C ILE A 100 21.88 -19.43 1.04
N TYR A 101 21.20 -18.28 1.08
CA TYR A 101 21.81 -17.00 0.75
C TYR A 101 23.02 -16.70 1.63
N TYR A 102 22.89 -16.83 2.95
CA TYR A 102 23.99 -16.57 3.88
C TYR A 102 24.94 -17.76 4.05
N ASN A 103 24.65 -18.90 3.42
CA ASN A 103 25.33 -20.17 3.65
C ASN A 103 25.45 -20.48 5.16
N TYR A 104 24.36 -20.26 5.89
CA TYR A 104 24.31 -20.30 7.34
C TYR A 104 23.02 -21.01 7.81
N PRO A 105 23.10 -22.31 8.13
CA PRO A 105 21.97 -23.06 8.68
C PRO A 105 21.53 -22.49 10.04
N ILE A 106 20.24 -22.20 10.18
CA ILE A 106 19.62 -21.70 11.41
C ILE A 106 18.58 -22.68 11.98
N THR A 107 18.27 -23.75 11.25
CA THR A 107 17.31 -24.78 11.67
C THR A 107 17.99 -25.99 12.29
N ASP A 108 17.31 -26.60 13.27
CA ASP A 108 17.74 -27.88 13.82
C ASP A 108 17.56 -29.02 12.78
N SER A 109 18.50 -29.95 12.77
CA SER A 109 18.45 -31.18 11.98
C SER A 109 17.33 -32.12 12.45
N ALA A 110 16.94 -32.06 13.73
CA ALA A 110 15.84 -32.86 14.26
C ALA A 110 14.50 -32.54 13.58
N ALA A 111 13.60 -33.52 13.53
CA ALA A 111 12.22 -33.30 13.12
C ALA A 111 11.43 -32.64 14.26
N SER A 112 10.48 -31.77 13.93
CA SER A 112 9.55 -31.18 14.91
C SER A 112 8.13 -31.69 14.69
N ASN A 113 7.27 -31.56 15.71
CA ASN A 113 5.83 -31.74 15.60
C ASN A 113 5.11 -30.52 16.22
N PRO A 114 4.35 -29.73 15.43
CA PRO A 114 4.12 -29.87 13.99
C PRO A 114 5.42 -29.72 13.18
N TRP A 115 5.41 -30.25 11.96
CA TRP A 115 6.60 -30.34 11.09
C TRP A 115 7.27 -28.99 10.83
N TYR A 116 6.50 -27.90 10.88
CA TYR A 116 6.97 -26.55 10.62
C TYR A 116 7.53 -25.85 11.85
N GLN A 117 7.31 -26.36 13.08
CA GLN A 117 7.62 -25.64 14.31
C GLN A 117 9.08 -25.17 14.37
N LYS A 118 10.02 -26.04 13.98
CA LYS A 118 11.45 -25.68 13.98
C LYS A 118 11.80 -24.51 13.06
N TYR A 119 11.05 -24.33 11.96
CA TYR A 119 11.25 -23.21 11.06
C TYR A 119 10.67 -21.92 11.64
N ILE A 120 9.53 -22.00 12.32
CA ILE A 120 8.95 -20.87 13.05
C ILE A 120 9.92 -20.39 14.14
N ASP A 121 10.42 -21.32 14.95
CA ASP A 121 11.36 -21.01 16.04
C ASP A 121 12.66 -20.39 15.49
N ALA A 122 13.21 -20.96 14.40
CA ALA A 122 14.40 -20.43 13.75
C ALA A 122 14.18 -19.02 13.19
N ALA A 123 13.02 -18.77 12.56
CA ALA A 123 12.67 -17.46 12.03
C ALA A 123 12.51 -16.41 13.14
N ILE A 124 11.89 -16.77 14.28
CA ILE A 124 11.75 -15.88 15.44
C ILE A 124 13.12 -15.58 16.05
N ASN A 125 13.94 -16.60 16.31
CA ASN A 125 15.26 -16.46 16.92
C ASN A 125 16.24 -15.65 16.06
N SER A 126 16.03 -15.65 14.75
CA SER A 126 16.83 -14.89 13.78
C SER A 126 16.23 -13.52 13.44
N ASN A 127 15.17 -13.08 14.14
CA ASN A 127 14.42 -11.84 13.89
C ASN A 127 13.84 -11.71 12.46
N ILE A 128 13.67 -12.83 11.75
CA ILE A 128 12.99 -12.89 10.46
C ILE A 128 11.48 -12.71 10.66
N LEU A 129 10.94 -13.27 11.75
CA LEU A 129 9.52 -13.26 12.06
C LEU A 129 9.26 -12.69 13.46
N ASN A 130 8.32 -11.75 13.56
CA ASN A 130 7.78 -11.33 14.86
C ASN A 130 6.81 -12.43 15.37
N PRO A 131 7.01 -12.97 16.59
CA PRO A 131 6.20 -14.07 17.12
C PRO A 131 4.71 -13.74 17.25
N ASP A 132 4.36 -12.46 17.38
CA ASP A 132 2.97 -12.02 17.55
C ASP A 132 2.23 -11.75 16.24
N TYR A 133 2.94 -11.76 15.11
CA TYR A 133 2.39 -11.33 13.82
C TYR A 133 1.33 -12.29 13.28
N PHE A 134 1.61 -13.60 13.26
CA PHE A 134 0.65 -14.62 12.82
C PHE A 134 0.05 -15.37 14.01
N LYS A 135 -1.28 -15.54 13.99
CA LYS A 135 -2.01 -16.31 15.02
C LYS A 135 -2.29 -17.75 14.61
N ASP A 136 -2.38 -18.02 13.31
CA ASP A 136 -2.59 -19.36 12.75
C ASP A 136 -1.59 -19.62 11.62
N TYR A 137 -0.65 -20.53 11.86
CA TYR A 137 0.36 -20.91 10.89
C TYR A 137 -0.18 -21.85 9.79
N THR A 138 -1.37 -22.42 9.97
CA THR A 138 -1.98 -23.34 8.99
C THR A 138 -2.89 -22.63 7.99
N ALA A 139 -3.28 -21.38 8.29
CA ALA A 139 -4.10 -20.57 7.40
C ALA A 139 -3.35 -20.23 6.09
N PRO A 140 -4.08 -20.05 4.97
CA PRO A 140 -3.52 -19.48 3.75
C PRO A 140 -2.89 -18.10 4.00
N ILE A 141 -1.71 -17.85 3.43
CA ILE A 141 -1.06 -16.54 3.51
C ILE A 141 -1.54 -15.63 2.37
N ASN A 142 -1.84 -14.37 2.71
CA ASN A 142 -2.13 -13.35 1.70
C ASN A 142 -0.84 -12.78 1.09
N ARG A 143 -0.98 -12.07 -0.02
CA ARG A 143 0.14 -11.55 -0.79
C ARG A 143 0.93 -10.46 -0.07
N THR A 144 0.27 -9.63 0.75
CA THR A 144 0.91 -8.58 1.56
C THR A 144 1.86 -9.18 2.59
N ASP A 145 1.36 -10.15 3.35
CA ASP A 145 2.12 -10.85 4.38
C ASP A 145 3.28 -11.65 3.76
N PHE A 146 3.03 -12.30 2.63
CA PHE A 146 4.07 -12.98 1.87
C PHE A 146 5.16 -12.01 1.39
N ALA A 147 4.81 -10.88 0.78
CA ALA A 147 5.80 -9.91 0.31
C ALA A 147 6.67 -9.39 1.47
N SER A 148 6.03 -9.00 2.56
CA SER A 148 6.69 -8.36 3.71
C SER A 148 7.61 -9.31 4.48
N LEU A 149 7.26 -10.59 4.56
CA LEU A 149 8.12 -11.63 5.13
C LEU A 149 9.43 -11.77 4.35
N TYR A 150 9.40 -11.60 3.02
CA TYR A 150 10.55 -11.85 2.16
C TYR A 150 11.42 -10.62 1.91
N VAL A 151 10.87 -9.41 2.01
CA VAL A 151 11.64 -8.15 1.96
C VAL A 151 12.74 -8.11 3.03
N ARG A 152 12.52 -8.76 4.17
CA ARG A 152 13.45 -8.75 5.31
C ARG A 152 14.58 -9.76 5.22
N LEU A 153 14.56 -10.65 4.23
CA LEU A 153 15.52 -11.76 4.14
C LEU A 153 16.86 -11.36 3.53
N PHE A 154 16.87 -10.35 2.65
CA PHE A 154 18.01 -9.99 1.83
C PHE A 154 18.40 -8.53 2.06
N PRO A 155 19.70 -8.18 1.98
CA PRO A 155 20.14 -6.79 1.99
C PRO A 155 19.84 -6.19 0.61
N PHE A 156 18.57 -5.82 0.40
CA PHE A 156 18.11 -5.30 -0.88
C PHE A 156 18.90 -4.07 -1.31
N GLU A 157 19.34 -3.22 -0.37
CA GLU A 157 20.19 -2.06 -0.66
C GLU A 157 21.51 -2.38 -1.41
N GLU A 158 21.99 -3.63 -1.38
CA GLU A 158 23.18 -4.06 -2.11
C GLU A 158 22.89 -4.46 -3.57
N ASN A 159 21.60 -4.56 -3.93
CA ASN A 159 21.16 -4.92 -5.26
C ASN A 159 20.84 -3.69 -6.11
N GLU A 160 20.92 -3.83 -7.43
CA GLU A 160 20.42 -2.82 -8.35
C GLU A 160 18.88 -2.76 -8.31
N ILE A 161 18.35 -1.57 -8.11
CA ILE A 161 16.94 -1.25 -8.34
C ILE A 161 16.71 -1.22 -9.85
N ILE A 162 15.85 -2.11 -10.37
CA ILE A 162 15.65 -2.27 -11.82
C ILE A 162 14.35 -1.63 -12.32
N ASN A 163 13.45 -1.22 -11.42
CA ASN A 163 12.23 -0.47 -11.73
C ASN A 163 12.15 0.81 -10.88
N GLN A 164 11.47 1.83 -11.40
CA GLN A 164 11.29 3.13 -10.74
C GLN A 164 9.80 3.41 -10.50
N LEU A 165 9.12 2.49 -9.81
CA LEU A 165 7.71 2.62 -9.47
C LEU A 165 7.57 3.42 -8.17
N VAL A 166 6.55 4.28 -8.15
CA VAL A 166 5.98 4.93 -6.97
C VAL A 166 4.63 4.28 -6.62
N LEU A 167 4.08 4.53 -5.42
CA LEU A 167 2.81 3.90 -4.99
C LEU A 167 1.66 4.18 -5.97
N GLN A 168 1.67 5.37 -6.57
CA GLN A 168 0.69 5.77 -7.58
C GLN A 168 0.74 4.90 -8.84
N ASN A 169 1.80 4.11 -9.07
CA ASN A 169 1.86 3.17 -10.18
C ASN A 169 1.24 1.80 -9.87
N ILE A 170 0.94 1.48 -8.61
CA ILE A 170 0.37 0.19 -8.17
C ILE A 170 -1.12 0.36 -7.87
N PRO A 171 -2.05 -0.11 -8.74
CA PRO A 171 -3.46 0.27 -8.71
C PRO A 171 -4.36 -0.25 -7.59
N ASP A 172 -3.81 -0.78 -6.52
CA ASP A 172 -4.59 -1.24 -5.39
C ASP A 172 -3.83 -1.14 -4.06
N ILE A 173 -2.79 -0.29 -4.05
CA ILE A 173 -1.97 0.03 -2.90
C ILE A 173 -1.91 1.55 -2.75
N ASP A 174 -2.07 2.03 -1.53
CA ASP A 174 -1.90 3.43 -1.13
C ASP A 174 -0.96 3.54 0.08
N ASP A 175 -0.60 4.77 0.44
CA ASP A 175 0.30 5.08 1.57
C ASP A 175 -0.35 4.89 2.95
N GLY A 176 -1.68 4.69 3.01
CA GLY A 176 -2.38 4.29 4.22
C GLY A 176 -2.31 2.79 4.49
N MET A 177 -1.90 1.99 3.52
CA MET A 177 -1.78 0.55 3.68
C MET A 177 -0.51 0.17 4.47
N ILE A 178 -0.71 -0.57 5.57
CA ILE A 178 0.36 -1.22 6.31
C ILE A 178 1.24 -2.04 5.35
N LEU A 179 2.56 -1.81 5.39
CA LEU A 179 3.59 -2.49 4.57
C LEU A 179 3.57 -2.12 3.07
N ALA A 180 2.93 -1.03 2.67
CA ALA A 180 3.00 -0.51 1.29
C ALA A 180 4.46 -0.35 0.78
N ASN A 181 5.38 0.05 1.68
CA ASN A 181 6.80 0.19 1.38
C ASN A 181 7.51 -1.16 1.08
N ASP A 182 7.05 -2.26 1.67
CA ASP A 182 7.61 -3.59 1.39
C ASP A 182 7.14 -4.04 -0.01
N ILE A 183 5.89 -3.75 -0.35
CA ILE A 183 5.31 -4.08 -1.66
C ILE A 183 6.04 -3.32 -2.77
N ILE A 184 6.16 -2.00 -2.68
CA ILE A 184 6.87 -1.19 -3.67
C ILE A 184 8.34 -1.61 -3.80
N THR A 185 8.98 -2.05 -2.71
CA THR A 185 10.33 -2.63 -2.74
C THR A 185 10.35 -3.88 -3.63
N MET A 186 9.44 -4.83 -3.41
CA MET A 186 9.36 -6.05 -4.23
C MET A 186 9.13 -5.76 -5.72
N TYR A 187 8.37 -4.72 -6.05
CA TYR A 187 8.20 -4.24 -7.43
C TYR A 187 9.47 -3.58 -7.98
N ASN A 188 10.15 -2.73 -7.22
CA ASN A 188 11.34 -1.99 -7.65
C ASN A 188 12.56 -2.89 -7.90
N TYR A 189 12.66 -4.01 -7.18
CA TYR A 189 13.62 -5.07 -7.49
C TYR A 189 13.10 -6.09 -8.52
N GLY A 190 11.91 -5.90 -9.08
CA GLY A 190 11.35 -6.78 -10.12
C GLY A 190 11.10 -8.21 -9.68
N ILE A 191 10.88 -8.42 -8.38
CA ILE A 191 10.59 -9.72 -7.78
C ILE A 191 9.10 -10.02 -7.92
N MET A 192 8.26 -9.05 -7.58
CA MET A 192 6.83 -9.08 -7.84
C MET A 192 6.48 -8.10 -8.96
N THR A 193 5.46 -8.43 -9.75
CA THR A 193 5.08 -7.65 -10.94
C THR A 193 3.61 -7.27 -10.96
N GLY A 194 2.81 -7.81 -10.03
CA GLY A 194 1.35 -7.73 -10.11
C GLY A 194 0.79 -8.50 -11.31
N ASP A 195 -0.43 -8.16 -11.67
CA ASP A 195 -1.05 -8.58 -12.93
C ASP A 195 -0.59 -7.70 -14.11
N GLN A 196 -1.27 -7.85 -15.25
CA GLN A 196 -1.03 -7.04 -16.45
C GLN A 196 -1.22 -5.53 -16.26
N ASN A 197 -1.96 -5.12 -15.22
CA ASN A 197 -2.21 -3.73 -14.85
C ASN A 197 -1.36 -3.28 -13.65
N LEU A 198 -0.42 -4.10 -13.19
CA LEU A 198 0.38 -3.89 -11.97
C LEU A 198 -0.43 -3.95 -10.68
N GLN A 199 -1.64 -4.52 -10.68
CA GLN A 199 -2.42 -4.76 -9.46
C GLN A 199 -1.73 -5.81 -8.60
N PHE A 200 -1.57 -5.49 -7.32
CA PHE A 200 -0.92 -6.35 -6.35
C PHE A 200 -1.85 -7.37 -5.73
N TYR A 201 -3.13 -7.08 -5.56
CA TYR A 201 -4.16 -7.84 -4.84
C TYR A 201 -3.81 -8.14 -3.38
N PRO A 202 -3.71 -7.11 -2.51
CA PRO A 202 -3.10 -7.23 -1.19
C PRO A 202 -3.74 -8.25 -0.25
N LYS A 203 -5.07 -8.39 -0.30
CA LYS A 203 -5.84 -9.32 0.56
C LYS A 203 -6.01 -10.72 -0.05
N SER A 204 -5.59 -10.94 -1.29
CA SER A 204 -5.74 -12.24 -1.93
C SER A 204 -4.70 -13.23 -1.42
N ASN A 205 -5.07 -14.50 -1.31
CA ASN A 205 -4.14 -15.58 -1.03
C ASN A 205 -3.18 -15.78 -2.20
N ILE A 206 -1.95 -16.21 -1.89
CA ILE A 206 -0.93 -16.46 -2.91
C ILE A 206 -0.91 -17.93 -3.35
N SER A 207 -0.84 -18.17 -4.65
CA SER A 207 -0.77 -19.51 -5.24
C SER A 207 0.66 -20.07 -5.28
N ARG A 208 0.80 -21.39 -5.35
CA ARG A 208 2.11 -22.06 -5.49
C ARG A 208 2.86 -21.66 -6.75
N ALA A 209 2.18 -21.40 -7.87
CA ALA A 209 2.79 -20.91 -9.10
C ALA A 209 3.40 -19.51 -8.94
N GLU A 210 2.70 -18.62 -8.25
CA GLU A 210 3.20 -17.27 -7.94
C GLU A 210 4.40 -17.34 -7.00
N VAL A 211 4.31 -18.15 -5.94
CA VAL A 211 5.41 -18.37 -4.99
C VAL A 211 6.65 -18.88 -5.71
N ALA A 212 6.54 -19.91 -6.55
CA ALA A 212 7.67 -20.47 -7.30
C ALA A 212 8.34 -19.43 -8.21
N THR A 213 7.54 -18.56 -8.82
CA THR A 213 8.04 -17.46 -9.66
C THR A 213 8.77 -16.41 -8.83
N ILE A 214 8.23 -16.04 -7.67
CA ILE A 214 8.82 -15.02 -6.78
C ILE A 214 10.12 -15.50 -6.16
N ILE A 215 10.16 -16.71 -5.61
CA ILE A 215 11.38 -17.24 -4.98
C ILE A 215 12.50 -17.48 -5.99
N SER A 216 12.16 -17.80 -7.23
CA SER A 216 13.16 -17.91 -8.30
C SER A 216 13.81 -16.55 -8.59
N ARG A 217 13.04 -15.46 -8.55
CA ARG A 217 13.54 -14.08 -8.70
C ARG A 217 14.33 -13.58 -7.49
N LEU A 218 14.02 -14.11 -6.32
CA LEU A 218 14.80 -13.88 -5.11
C LEU A 218 16.14 -14.62 -5.17
N ALA A 219 16.15 -15.87 -5.63
CA ALA A 219 17.35 -16.70 -5.72
C ALA A 219 18.27 -16.35 -6.91
N ASP A 220 17.70 -15.92 -8.04
CA ASP A 220 18.44 -15.53 -9.24
C ASP A 220 18.02 -14.12 -9.72
N PRO A 221 18.84 -13.08 -9.42
CA PRO A 221 18.58 -11.72 -9.86
C PRO A 221 18.41 -11.57 -11.38
N LYS A 222 18.97 -12.46 -12.21
CA LYS A 222 18.82 -12.41 -13.68
C LYS A 222 17.40 -12.74 -14.14
N SER A 223 16.61 -13.39 -13.30
CA SER A 223 15.22 -13.75 -13.60
C SER A 223 14.20 -12.66 -13.20
N ARG A 224 14.65 -11.62 -12.47
CA ARG A 224 13.85 -10.45 -12.09
C ARG A 224 13.32 -9.72 -13.33
N LYS A 225 12.18 -9.03 -13.17
CA LYS A 225 11.45 -8.43 -14.28
C LYS A 225 11.55 -6.92 -14.27
N SER A 226 11.95 -6.37 -15.41
CA SER A 226 11.76 -4.95 -15.67
C SER A 226 10.28 -4.68 -15.97
N ILE A 227 9.74 -3.65 -15.33
CA ILE A 227 8.36 -3.19 -15.39
C ILE A 227 8.41 -1.74 -15.81
N THR A 228 7.69 -1.40 -16.87
CA THR A 228 7.47 0.00 -17.23
C THR A 228 6.19 0.48 -16.54
N PRO A 229 6.24 1.55 -15.72
CA PRO A 229 5.01 2.14 -15.21
C PRO A 229 4.08 2.49 -16.36
N GLN A 230 2.79 2.18 -16.20
CA GLN A 230 1.79 2.61 -17.17
C GLN A 230 1.72 4.14 -17.15
N PRO A 231 1.68 4.81 -18.32
CA PRO A 231 1.63 6.27 -18.36
C PRO A 231 0.33 6.77 -17.71
N VAL A 232 0.43 7.88 -16.99
CA VAL A 232 -0.75 8.68 -16.66
C VAL A 232 -1.26 9.27 -17.98
N ILE A 233 -2.44 8.84 -18.41
CA ILE A 233 -3.02 9.27 -19.69
C ILE A 233 -3.83 10.58 -19.54
N ALA A 234 -4.27 10.90 -18.32
CA ALA A 234 -4.87 12.19 -17.96
C ALA A 234 -4.69 12.49 -16.47
N GLU A 235 -4.52 13.75 -16.10
CA GLU A 235 -4.52 14.21 -14.71
C GLU A 235 -5.08 15.63 -14.61
N LYS A 236 -5.68 15.95 -13.45
CA LYS A 236 -6.19 17.27 -13.10
C LYS A 236 -5.89 17.54 -11.64
N HIS A 237 -5.42 18.75 -11.33
CA HIS A 237 -5.23 19.25 -9.97
C HIS A 237 -5.88 20.63 -9.86
N VAL A 238 -6.96 20.73 -9.11
CA VAL A 238 -7.69 21.97 -8.84
C VAL A 238 -7.05 22.64 -7.63
N GLU A 239 -6.17 23.60 -7.88
CA GLU A 239 -5.35 24.24 -6.86
C GLU A 239 -5.61 25.74 -6.70
N ARG A 240 -5.17 26.26 -5.56
CA ARG A 240 -5.11 27.70 -5.28
C ARG A 240 -3.66 28.10 -4.99
N PRO A 241 -3.26 29.37 -5.23
CA PRO A 241 -1.91 29.85 -4.95
C PRO A 241 -1.62 30.05 -3.44
N TYR A 242 -2.49 29.55 -2.57
CA TYR A 242 -2.41 29.67 -1.11
C TYR A 242 -2.85 28.37 -0.45
N GLU A 243 -2.38 28.15 0.78
CA GLU A 243 -2.73 26.97 1.55
C GLU A 243 -4.20 26.99 1.96
N TRP A 244 -4.92 25.90 1.68
CA TRP A 244 -6.34 25.78 1.99
C TRP A 244 -6.74 24.42 2.58
N PHE A 245 -5.78 23.53 2.85
CA PHE A 245 -6.02 22.32 3.63
C PHE A 245 -6.27 22.66 5.11
N CYS A 246 -7.17 21.92 5.74
CA CYS A 246 -7.42 21.97 7.18
C CYS A 246 -7.36 20.55 7.75
N ASP A 247 -6.37 20.29 8.60
CA ASP A 247 -6.25 19.03 9.34
C ASP A 247 -7.17 19.07 10.56
N GLN A 248 -8.21 18.23 10.60
CA GLN A 248 -9.15 18.19 11.72
C GLN A 248 -8.47 17.86 13.03
N ASN A 249 -7.40 17.06 13.04
CA ASN A 249 -6.75 16.58 14.26
C ASN A 249 -6.12 17.74 15.06
N GLN A 250 -5.98 18.91 14.43
CA GLN A 250 -5.45 20.13 15.04
C GLN A 250 -6.54 21.14 15.40
N THR A 251 -7.83 20.76 15.33
CA THR A 251 -8.97 21.69 15.38
C THR A 251 -9.77 21.70 16.68
N GLY A 252 -9.08 21.47 17.80
CA GLY A 252 -9.63 21.66 19.15
C GLY A 252 -10.58 20.55 19.60
N GLN A 253 -11.42 20.86 20.59
CA GLN A 253 -12.35 19.91 21.22
C GLN A 253 -13.28 19.29 20.16
N TYR A 254 -13.50 17.97 20.21
CA TYR A 254 -14.25 17.15 19.24
C TYR A 254 -13.64 17.00 17.84
N SER A 255 -12.36 17.34 17.67
CA SER A 255 -11.59 17.06 16.43
C SER A 255 -11.63 15.59 16.00
N HIS A 256 -11.66 14.66 16.95
CA HIS A 256 -11.72 13.22 16.70
C HIS A 256 -13.14 12.71 16.41
N GLU A 257 -14.16 13.55 16.60
CA GLU A 257 -15.57 13.16 16.48
C GLU A 257 -16.20 13.60 15.17
N ASN A 258 -15.82 14.78 14.64
CA ASN A 258 -16.42 15.31 13.43
C ASN A 258 -15.42 15.96 12.45
N CYS A 259 -15.57 15.59 11.19
CA CYS A 259 -14.78 16.09 10.06
C CYS A 259 -15.45 17.27 9.31
N GLY A 260 -16.77 17.45 9.50
CA GLY A 260 -17.59 18.49 8.85
C GLY A 260 -17.04 19.93 8.96
N PRO A 261 -16.64 20.42 10.16
CA PRO A 261 -16.08 21.76 10.30
C PRO A 261 -14.80 21.99 9.47
N ALA A 262 -13.95 20.97 9.37
CA ALA A 262 -12.69 21.05 8.62
C ALA A 262 -12.94 21.18 7.12
N VAL A 263 -13.75 20.31 6.52
CA VAL A 263 -14.10 20.41 5.08
C VAL A 263 -14.84 21.70 4.76
N THR A 264 -15.69 22.19 5.68
CA THR A 264 -16.40 23.45 5.52
C THR A 264 -15.44 24.64 5.52
N SER A 265 -14.48 24.66 6.45
CA SER A 265 -13.40 25.66 6.47
C SER A 265 -12.60 25.67 5.16
N MET A 266 -12.26 24.48 4.64
CA MET A 266 -11.57 24.32 3.35
C MET A 266 -12.40 24.89 2.19
N ILE A 267 -13.70 24.58 2.12
CA ILE A 267 -14.63 25.08 1.09
C ILE A 267 -14.69 26.61 1.09
N LEU A 268 -14.90 27.22 2.26
CA LEU A 268 -15.00 28.67 2.39
C LEU A 268 -13.72 29.37 1.88
N LYS A 269 -12.57 28.87 2.32
CA LYS A 269 -11.26 29.43 1.95
C LYS A 269 -10.88 29.16 0.49
N TRP A 270 -11.26 28.01 -0.06
CA TRP A 270 -11.07 27.69 -1.47
C TRP A 270 -11.89 28.61 -2.38
N TYR A 271 -13.13 28.92 -1.98
CA TYR A 271 -14.00 29.82 -2.73
C TYR A 271 -13.50 31.27 -2.71
N ASP A 272 -13.08 31.76 -1.53
CA ASP A 272 -12.53 33.10 -1.35
C ASP A 272 -11.50 33.08 -0.22
N GLN A 273 -10.24 33.43 -0.53
CA GLN A 273 -9.14 33.44 0.45
C GLN A 273 -9.47 34.24 1.72
N ASN A 274 -10.33 35.26 1.62
CA ASN A 274 -10.71 36.10 2.74
C ASN A 274 -11.77 35.45 3.65
N LYS A 275 -12.50 34.43 3.18
CA LYS A 275 -13.45 33.64 3.98
C LYS A 275 -12.72 32.56 4.78
N ASN A 276 -11.71 32.96 5.55
CA ASN A 276 -10.85 32.08 6.33
C ASN A 276 -11.42 31.85 7.73
N ILE A 277 -12.55 31.14 7.80
CA ILE A 277 -13.18 30.75 9.07
C ILE A 277 -12.57 29.43 9.53
N SER A 278 -12.03 29.38 10.74
CA SER A 278 -11.39 28.18 11.27
C SER A 278 -12.41 27.09 11.62
N ALA A 279 -11.98 25.84 11.54
CA ALA A 279 -12.81 24.69 11.90
C ALA A 279 -13.24 24.70 13.37
N GLU A 280 -12.38 25.17 14.28
CA GLU A 280 -12.70 25.37 15.71
C GLU A 280 -13.88 26.33 15.88
N LYS A 281 -13.87 27.43 15.13
CA LYS A 281 -14.94 28.43 15.17
C LYS A 281 -16.25 27.85 14.65
N LEU A 282 -16.24 27.18 13.50
CA LEU A 282 -17.43 26.52 12.95
C LEU A 282 -17.99 25.48 13.94
N ARG A 283 -17.11 24.65 14.50
CA ARG A 283 -17.47 23.61 15.45
C ARG A 283 -18.14 24.17 16.71
N SER A 284 -17.55 25.19 17.31
CA SER A 284 -18.08 25.84 18.51
C SER A 284 -19.38 26.63 18.27
N GLN A 285 -19.65 27.07 17.04
CA GLN A 285 -20.86 27.83 16.71
C GLN A 285 -22.06 26.94 16.41
N ILE A 286 -21.84 25.82 15.72
CA ILE A 286 -22.94 25.00 15.18
C ILE A 286 -23.26 23.84 16.12
N LEU A 287 -22.24 23.16 16.64
CA LEU A 287 -22.40 22.04 17.59
C LEU A 287 -21.42 22.20 18.77
N PRO A 288 -21.65 23.19 19.66
CA PRO A 288 -20.74 23.49 20.77
C PRO A 288 -20.54 22.34 21.77
N THR A 289 -21.46 21.38 21.80
CA THR A 289 -21.42 20.21 22.69
C THR A 289 -20.83 18.96 22.04
N GLY A 290 -20.31 19.04 20.81
CA GLY A 290 -19.86 17.90 20.03
C GLY A 290 -20.98 17.25 19.23
N GLY A 291 -20.71 16.07 18.66
CA GLY A 291 -21.63 15.33 17.81
C GLY A 291 -21.22 15.32 16.32
N TRP A 292 -21.91 14.46 15.56
CA TRP A 292 -21.73 14.36 14.12
C TRP A 292 -22.27 15.59 13.39
N TRP A 293 -21.55 16.01 12.37
CA TRP A 293 -22.04 16.99 11.40
C TRP A 293 -22.79 16.27 10.30
N TYR A 294 -23.86 16.90 9.81
CA TYR A 294 -24.65 16.44 8.69
C TYR A 294 -24.44 17.35 7.48
N THR A 295 -24.92 16.91 6.32
CA THR A 295 -24.85 17.71 5.10
C THR A 295 -25.55 19.05 5.24
N ASP A 296 -26.65 19.10 5.99
CA ASP A 296 -27.46 20.30 6.20
C ASP A 296 -26.68 21.38 6.96
N ASP A 297 -25.80 20.99 7.89
CA ASP A 297 -24.91 21.91 8.60
C ASP A 297 -23.96 22.62 7.63
N ILE A 298 -23.39 21.86 6.69
CA ILE A 298 -22.47 22.38 5.66
C ILE A 298 -23.23 23.24 4.66
N GLU A 299 -24.40 22.78 4.18
CA GLU A 299 -25.28 23.53 3.26
C GLU A 299 -25.69 24.89 3.87
N ASN A 300 -26.04 24.92 5.15
CA ASN A 300 -26.39 26.15 5.87
C ASN A 300 -25.21 27.13 5.92
N VAL A 301 -24.00 26.67 6.27
CA VAL A 301 -22.80 27.53 6.31
C VAL A 301 -22.44 28.05 4.92
N MET A 302 -22.47 27.19 3.89
CA MET A 302 -22.23 27.61 2.51
C MET A 302 -23.23 28.70 2.08
N SER A 303 -24.51 28.52 2.40
CA SER A 303 -25.57 29.47 2.07
C SER A 303 -25.39 30.81 2.80
N GLU A 304 -25.09 30.78 4.11
CA GLU A 304 -24.82 31.98 4.91
C GLU A 304 -23.64 32.80 4.35
N HIS A 305 -22.62 32.12 3.82
CA HIS A 305 -21.42 32.76 3.28
C HIS A 305 -21.46 32.99 1.77
N GLY A 306 -22.60 32.74 1.12
CA GLY A 306 -22.77 32.94 -0.31
C GLY A 306 -21.84 32.09 -1.17
N VAL A 307 -21.51 30.86 -0.73
CA VAL A 307 -20.77 29.88 -1.51
C VAL A 307 -21.76 29.09 -2.38
N PRO A 308 -21.76 29.28 -3.71
CA PRO A 308 -22.60 28.51 -4.61
C PRO A 308 -22.17 27.04 -4.65
N TYR A 309 -23.16 26.16 -4.73
CA TYR A 309 -22.94 24.73 -4.89
C TYR A 309 -24.08 24.09 -5.68
N GLN A 310 -23.82 22.90 -6.23
CA GLN A 310 -24.82 22.03 -6.84
C GLN A 310 -24.77 20.66 -6.17
N LYS A 311 -25.92 20.19 -5.65
CA LYS A 311 -26.08 18.85 -5.09
C LYS A 311 -26.45 17.87 -6.19
N ILE A 312 -25.62 16.87 -6.42
CA ILE A 312 -25.75 15.93 -7.54
C ILE A 312 -25.81 14.50 -7.01
N LYS A 313 -26.73 13.69 -7.53
CA LYS A 313 -26.76 12.25 -7.27
C LYS A 313 -25.64 11.55 -8.04
N LEU A 314 -24.86 10.73 -7.35
CA LEU A 314 -23.75 9.98 -7.93
C LEU A 314 -24.26 8.71 -8.61
N PHE A 315 -24.28 8.72 -9.93
CA PHE A 315 -24.53 7.55 -10.77
C PHE A 315 -23.24 7.00 -11.36
N ASP A 316 -22.35 7.90 -11.78
CA ASP A 316 -21.10 7.60 -12.45
C ASP A 316 -19.99 8.53 -11.93
N ILE A 317 -18.80 7.96 -11.67
CA ILE A 317 -17.62 8.71 -11.24
C ILE A 317 -17.20 9.78 -12.27
N LYS A 318 -17.60 9.61 -13.55
CA LYS A 318 -17.37 10.61 -14.60
C LYS A 318 -17.98 11.97 -14.23
N GLN A 319 -19.08 11.99 -13.48
CA GLN A 319 -19.70 13.25 -13.04
C GLN A 319 -18.76 14.05 -12.12
N ILE A 320 -17.91 13.37 -11.33
CA ILE A 320 -16.90 14.01 -10.48
C ILE A 320 -15.73 14.49 -11.34
N THR A 321 -15.24 13.68 -12.28
CA THR A 321 -14.14 14.12 -13.17
C THR A 321 -14.55 15.31 -14.03
N ASP A 322 -15.80 15.34 -14.54
CA ASP A 322 -16.31 16.47 -15.32
C ASP A 322 -16.34 17.76 -14.50
N ALA A 323 -16.75 17.69 -13.22
CA ALA A 323 -16.69 18.84 -12.32
C ALA A 323 -15.25 19.33 -12.08
N LEU A 324 -14.29 18.40 -11.93
CA LEU A 324 -12.88 18.74 -11.76
C LEU A 324 -12.29 19.41 -13.02
N GLU A 325 -12.69 18.96 -14.21
CA GLU A 325 -12.26 19.59 -15.47
C GLU A 325 -12.66 21.06 -15.57
N ASP A 326 -13.84 21.40 -15.05
CA ASP A 326 -14.36 22.77 -14.94
C ASP A 326 -13.72 23.59 -13.80
N ASP A 327 -12.56 23.16 -13.28
CA ASP A 327 -11.81 23.79 -12.17
C ASP A 327 -12.61 23.89 -10.87
N ARG A 328 -13.50 22.91 -10.62
CA ARG A 328 -14.35 22.86 -9.42
C ARG A 328 -13.85 21.81 -8.45
N ILE A 329 -14.02 22.04 -7.15
CA ILE A 329 -13.82 20.99 -6.14
C ILE A 329 -15.14 20.30 -5.82
N VAL A 330 -15.05 19.07 -5.32
CA VAL A 330 -16.20 18.26 -4.94
C VAL A 330 -16.15 17.94 -3.44
N LEU A 331 -17.23 18.25 -2.72
CA LEU A 331 -17.46 17.73 -1.36
C LEU A 331 -18.25 16.42 -1.45
N ILE A 332 -17.79 15.39 -0.76
CA ILE A 332 -18.49 14.11 -0.67
C ILE A 332 -18.49 13.59 0.77
N CYS A 333 -19.55 12.85 1.13
CA CYS A 333 -19.65 12.11 2.38
C CYS A 333 -19.76 10.63 2.03
N VAL A 334 -18.85 9.80 2.55
CA VAL A 334 -18.73 8.39 2.21
C VAL A 334 -18.61 7.54 3.46
N ASP A 335 -18.82 6.23 3.35
CA ASP A 335 -18.53 5.31 4.45
C ASP A 335 -17.01 5.27 4.71
N GLY A 336 -16.59 5.70 5.89
CA GLY A 336 -15.19 5.77 6.32
C GLY A 336 -14.48 4.42 6.31
N TYR A 337 -15.21 3.31 6.44
CA TYR A 337 -14.68 1.94 6.41
C TYR A 337 -13.80 1.65 5.19
N TYR A 338 -14.11 2.26 4.04
CA TYR A 338 -13.39 2.03 2.80
C TYR A 338 -12.13 2.89 2.63
N PHE A 339 -11.84 3.78 3.58
CA PHE A 339 -10.76 4.76 3.47
C PHE A 339 -9.83 4.84 4.68
N SER A 340 -10.09 4.11 5.77
CA SER A 340 -9.18 4.12 6.91
C SER A 340 -9.25 2.81 7.69
N GLU A 341 -8.08 2.38 8.15
CA GLU A 341 -7.90 1.27 9.08
C GLU A 341 -8.49 1.53 10.48
N TYR A 342 -8.90 2.76 10.79
CA TYR A 342 -9.49 3.14 12.08
C TYR A 342 -10.98 2.83 12.19
N TYR A 343 -11.62 2.41 11.10
CA TYR A 343 -13.04 2.05 11.13
C TYR A 343 -13.18 0.53 11.24
N ASP A 344 -13.58 0.08 12.43
CA ASP A 344 -13.77 -1.34 12.71
C ASP A 344 -15.04 -1.93 12.06
N ASN A 345 -15.99 -1.10 11.65
CA ASN A 345 -17.27 -1.52 11.06
C ASN A 345 -17.81 -0.49 10.03
N GLU A 346 -18.65 -0.95 9.11
CA GLU A 346 -19.45 -0.11 8.20
C GLU A 346 -20.44 0.79 8.98
N ASN A 347 -21.01 1.80 8.32
CA ASN A 347 -21.94 2.83 8.82
C ASN A 347 -21.30 3.99 9.63
N SER A 348 -20.15 4.49 9.21
CA SER A 348 -19.60 5.75 9.75
C SER A 348 -19.33 6.75 8.63
N GLY A 349 -19.97 7.92 8.69
CA GLY A 349 -19.86 8.93 7.65
C GLY A 349 -18.57 9.74 7.76
N HIS A 350 -17.90 9.93 6.63
CA HIS A 350 -16.69 10.73 6.54
C HIS A 350 -16.75 11.72 5.39
N PHE A 351 -16.57 13.01 5.69
CA PHE A 351 -16.48 14.05 4.69
C PHE A 351 -15.04 14.24 4.20
N MET A 352 -14.89 14.45 2.89
CA MET A 352 -13.63 14.82 2.26
C MET A 352 -13.87 15.73 1.05
N ILE A 353 -12.82 16.43 0.63
CA ILE A 353 -12.82 17.21 -0.61
C ILE A 353 -12.05 16.45 -1.68
N ILE A 354 -12.67 16.22 -2.83
CA ILE A 354 -12.01 15.77 -4.05
C ILE A 354 -11.60 17.02 -4.84
N LYS A 355 -10.30 17.14 -5.14
CA LYS A 355 -9.70 18.33 -5.78
C LYS A 355 -8.84 17.99 -6.98
N GLY A 356 -8.88 16.75 -7.46
CA GLY A 356 -8.12 16.35 -8.62
C GLY A 356 -8.31 14.88 -8.92
N TYR A 357 -7.71 14.42 -10.01
CA TYR A 357 -7.66 13.01 -10.34
C TYR A 357 -6.43 12.68 -11.19
N THR A 358 -6.07 11.40 -11.19
CA THR A 358 -5.21 10.79 -12.20
C THR A 358 -5.96 9.65 -12.88
N ASN A 359 -5.73 9.46 -14.16
CA ASN A 359 -6.23 8.32 -14.93
C ASN A 359 -5.04 7.58 -15.54
N GLN A 360 -4.84 6.34 -15.13
CA GLN A 360 -3.81 5.45 -15.65
C GLN A 360 -4.51 4.28 -16.32
N ASN A 361 -4.65 4.33 -17.65
CA ASN A 361 -5.29 3.31 -18.48
C ASN A 361 -6.69 2.87 -18.00
N GLY A 362 -7.52 3.82 -17.59
CA GLY A 362 -8.89 3.56 -17.11
C GLY A 362 -9.00 3.39 -15.59
N ILE A 363 -7.88 3.29 -14.88
CA ILE A 363 -7.86 3.30 -13.42
C ILE A 363 -7.78 4.75 -12.95
N ILE A 364 -8.88 5.23 -12.38
CA ILE A 364 -8.99 6.60 -11.87
C ILE A 364 -8.73 6.62 -10.37
N ARG A 365 -7.84 7.51 -9.94
CA ARG A 365 -7.66 7.87 -8.52
C ARG A 365 -8.00 9.33 -8.33
N PHE A 366 -8.83 9.63 -7.35
CA PHE A 366 -9.16 10.99 -6.97
C PHE A 366 -8.13 11.51 -5.98
N GLU A 367 -7.55 12.65 -6.28
CA GLU A 367 -6.74 13.43 -5.35
C GLU A 367 -7.67 14.15 -4.36
N THR A 368 -7.39 13.99 -3.08
CA THR A 368 -8.27 14.46 -2.01
C THR A 368 -7.54 15.27 -0.95
N TYR A 369 -8.29 16.20 -0.37
CA TYR A 369 -8.06 16.71 0.97
C TYR A 369 -8.98 15.96 1.91
N ASN A 370 -8.41 14.94 2.55
CA ASN A 370 -9.05 14.24 3.63
C ASN A 370 -8.63 14.91 4.95
N PRO A 371 -9.60 15.46 5.72
CA PRO A 371 -9.30 16.24 6.92
C PRO A 371 -8.57 15.45 8.02
N ASP A 372 -8.56 14.12 7.96
CA ASP A 372 -7.83 13.26 8.89
C ASP A 372 -6.36 13.12 8.49
N SER A 373 -5.62 14.23 8.61
CA SER A 373 -4.17 14.38 8.34
C SER A 373 -3.67 13.95 6.94
N ARG A 374 -4.57 13.76 5.96
CA ARG A 374 -4.25 13.23 4.62
C ARG A 374 -4.45 14.28 3.54
N LYS A 375 -3.40 15.07 3.34
CA LYS A 375 -3.31 16.11 2.32
C LYS A 375 -2.81 15.55 0.98
N ASN A 376 -3.47 15.90 -0.13
CA ASN A 376 -3.16 15.42 -1.49
C ASN A 376 -3.11 13.90 -1.58
N HIS A 377 -3.96 13.23 -0.82
CA HIS A 377 -4.00 11.78 -0.74
C HIS A 377 -4.91 11.22 -1.84
N TYR A 378 -4.56 10.07 -2.40
CA TYR A 378 -5.25 9.49 -3.55
C TYR A 378 -6.08 8.28 -3.16
N TYR A 379 -7.37 8.30 -3.50
CA TYR A 379 -8.25 7.15 -3.36
C TYR A 379 -8.74 6.65 -4.71
N PHE A 380 -8.91 5.34 -4.85
CA PHE A 380 -9.54 4.75 -6.04
C PHE A 380 -10.96 5.26 -6.22
N ALA A 381 -11.29 5.68 -7.45
CA ALA A 381 -12.63 6.13 -7.81
C ALA A 381 -13.69 5.07 -7.52
N ASP A 382 -13.37 3.79 -7.74
CA ASP A 382 -14.27 2.66 -7.45
C ASP A 382 -14.55 2.51 -5.95
N ASN A 383 -13.54 2.76 -5.09
CA ASN A 383 -13.73 2.75 -3.64
C ASN A 383 -14.63 3.92 -3.21
N ILE A 384 -14.39 5.13 -3.75
CA ILE A 384 -15.27 6.30 -3.53
C ILE A 384 -16.70 5.98 -3.96
N LYS A 385 -16.89 5.40 -5.15
CA LYS A 385 -18.22 5.05 -5.66
C LYS A 385 -18.90 4.03 -4.76
N LYS A 386 -18.21 2.94 -4.41
CA LYS A 386 -18.74 1.89 -3.54
C LYS A 386 -19.14 2.43 -2.17
N ALA A 387 -18.27 3.23 -1.55
CA ALA A 387 -18.54 3.79 -0.22
C ALA A 387 -19.67 4.83 -0.24
N ALA A 388 -19.78 5.61 -1.30
CA ALA A 388 -20.92 6.52 -1.51
C ALA A 388 -22.23 5.77 -1.77
N ASP A 389 -22.20 4.65 -2.49
CA ASP A 389 -23.38 3.81 -2.74
C ASP A 389 -23.93 3.19 -1.44
N ILE A 390 -23.04 2.87 -0.49
CA ILE A 390 -23.40 2.32 0.82
C ILE A 390 -23.90 3.42 1.76
N TRP A 391 -23.17 4.53 1.86
CA TRP A 391 -23.44 5.58 2.84
C TRP A 391 -24.46 6.60 2.33
N TRP A 392 -24.09 7.37 1.30
CA TRP A 392 -24.89 8.47 0.79
C TRP A 392 -24.47 8.84 -0.65
N SER A 393 -25.28 8.44 -1.63
CA SER A 393 -24.92 8.48 -3.06
C SER A 393 -25.10 9.88 -3.68
N TYR A 394 -24.63 10.92 -3.00
CA TYR A 394 -24.66 12.31 -3.46
C TYR A 394 -23.34 12.99 -3.19
N PHE A 395 -23.05 14.02 -3.97
CA PHE A 395 -21.91 14.90 -3.77
C PHE A 395 -22.29 16.34 -4.11
N TYR A 396 -21.45 17.28 -3.72
CA TYR A 396 -21.61 18.69 -4.03
C TYR A 396 -20.49 19.16 -4.94
N VAL A 397 -20.83 19.78 -6.06
CA VAL A 397 -19.88 20.56 -6.86
C VAL A 397 -19.84 21.98 -6.31
N ILE A 398 -18.66 22.45 -5.92
CA ILE A 398 -18.50 23.74 -5.24
C ILE A 398 -18.03 24.83 -6.21
N GLY A 399 -18.60 26.03 -6.06
CA GLY A 399 -18.44 27.22 -6.90
C GLY A 399 -19.65 27.39 -7.84
N ASN A 400 -19.71 28.50 -8.59
CA ASN A 400 -20.38 28.63 -9.89
C ASN A 400 -19.60 29.67 -10.67
#